data_AF-A0A9J6FB57-F1
#
_entry.id   AF-A0A9J6FB57-F1
#
_cell.length_a   1.000
_cell.length_b   1.000
_cell.length_c   1.000
_cell.angle_alpha   90.00
_cell.angle_beta   90.00
_cell.angle_gamma   90.00
#
_symmetry.space_group_name_H-M   'P 1'
#
loop_
_entity.id
_entity.type
_entity.pdbx_description
1 polymer ?
#
loop_
_entity_poly.entity_id
_entity_poly.type
_entity_poly.pdbx_seq_one_letter_code
_entity_poly.pdbx_strand_id
1 'polypeptide(L)'
;MQVRRLWDVDFRLALLPELSADKLFFVYYALDNCESADLVYREHLGHKLPAEYRVNVPLRNVAEFGSIFRCDGVSNMGRRVSDRPCFVVLPDT
;
A
#
# COMPACT_ATOMS: atom_id res chain seq x y z
N MET A 1 -6.87 20.13 -31.18
CA MET A 1 -7.08 18.86 -30.45
C MET A 1 -7.42 19.24 -29.01
N GLN A 2 -8.66 19.02 -28.55
CA GLN A 2 -9.11 19.45 -27.21
C GLN A 2 -9.08 18.25 -26.27
N VAL A 3 -8.07 18.19 -25.40
CA VAL A 3 -7.97 17.13 -24.37
C VAL A 3 -8.99 17.42 -23.29
N ARG A 4 -10.10 16.68 -23.26
CA ARG A 4 -11.01 16.66 -22.10
C ARG A 4 -10.43 15.72 -21.06
N ARG A 5 -9.99 16.28 -19.94
CA ARG A 5 -9.58 15.50 -18.77
C ARG A 5 -10.86 15.13 -18.02
N LEU A 6 -11.14 13.83 -17.95
CA LEU A 6 -12.22 13.26 -17.14
C LEU A 6 -11.71 13.18 -15.69
N TRP A 7 -11.70 14.32 -15.01
CA TRP A 7 -11.46 14.36 -13.57
C TRP A 7 -12.70 13.81 -12.83
N ASP A 8 -12.50 13.24 -11.65
CA ASP A 8 -13.57 12.77 -10.75
C ASP A 8 -14.38 11.55 -11.22
N VAL A 9 -13.83 10.77 -12.16
CA VAL A 9 -14.41 9.47 -12.56
C VAL A 9 -13.65 8.35 -11.87
N ASP A 10 -14.36 7.55 -11.08
CA ASP A 10 -13.83 6.34 -10.44
C ASP A 10 -13.79 5.18 -11.46
N PHE A 11 -12.66 5.06 -12.15
CA PHE A 11 -12.45 3.98 -13.11
C PHE A 11 -12.23 2.66 -12.38
N ARG A 12 -13.12 1.71 -12.65
CA ARG A 12 -13.11 0.37 -12.04
C ARG A 12 -12.82 -0.68 -13.10
N LEU A 13 -12.13 -1.74 -12.70
CA LEU A 13 -11.93 -2.90 -13.57
C LEU A 13 -13.26 -3.63 -13.72
N ALA A 14 -13.60 -4.03 -14.95
CA ALA A 14 -14.90 -4.61 -15.28
C ALA A 14 -15.23 -5.87 -14.43
N LEU A 15 -14.22 -6.66 -14.07
CA LEU A 15 -14.36 -7.88 -13.29
C LEU A 15 -14.11 -7.70 -11.77
N LEU A 16 -13.73 -6.50 -11.33
CA LEU A 16 -13.47 -6.17 -9.92
C LEU A 16 -14.14 -4.83 -9.56
N PRO A 17 -15.47 -4.73 -9.69
CA PRO A 17 -16.21 -3.49 -9.49
C PRO A 17 -16.19 -2.99 -8.04
N GLU A 18 -15.69 -3.75 -7.07
CA GLU A 18 -15.51 -3.37 -5.67
C GLU A 18 -14.21 -2.58 -5.41
N LEU A 19 -13.27 -2.63 -6.36
CA LEU A 19 -12.00 -1.93 -6.32
C LEU A 19 -12.13 -0.58 -7.04
N SER A 20 -12.25 0.50 -6.28
CA SER A 20 -12.12 1.86 -6.80
C SER A 20 -10.69 2.12 -7.30
N ALA A 21 -10.50 3.16 -8.09
CA ALA A 21 -9.18 3.62 -8.53
C ALA A 21 -8.21 3.81 -7.35
N ASP A 22 -8.68 4.40 -6.25
CA ASP A 22 -7.90 4.59 -5.02
C ASP A 22 -7.47 3.26 -4.39
N LYS A 23 -8.36 2.25 -4.35
CA LYS A 23 -7.99 0.91 -3.88
C LYS A 23 -6.98 0.25 -4.82
N LEU A 24 -7.18 0.42 -6.13
CA LEU A 24 -6.31 -0.16 -7.14
C LEU A 24 -4.88 0.36 -7.00
N PHE A 25 -4.66 1.64 -6.70
CA PHE A 25 -3.33 2.17 -6.42
C PHE A 25 -2.57 1.32 -5.38
N PHE A 26 -3.18 1.06 -4.23
CA PHE A 26 -2.56 0.27 -3.15
C PHE A 26 -2.44 -1.22 -3.49
N VAL A 27 -3.40 -1.77 -4.23
CA VAL A 27 -3.32 -3.16 -4.72
C VAL A 27 -2.14 -3.31 -5.68
N TYR A 28 -1.98 -2.39 -6.64
CA TYR A 28 -0.85 -2.42 -7.57
C TYR A 28 0.48 -2.22 -6.85
N TYR A 29 0.55 -1.32 -5.86
CA TYR A 29 1.74 -1.18 -5.01
C TYR A 29 2.11 -2.49 -4.32
N ALA A 30 1.14 -3.21 -3.75
CA ALA A 30 1.39 -4.50 -3.11
C ALA A 30 1.83 -5.57 -4.14
N LEU A 31 1.19 -5.61 -5.31
CA LEU A 31 1.53 -6.55 -6.39
C LEU A 31 2.93 -6.33 -6.95
N ASP A 32 3.37 -5.08 -7.10
CA ASP A 32 4.71 -4.72 -7.56
C ASP A 32 5.81 -5.18 -6.59
N ASN A 33 5.45 -5.38 -5.32
CA ASN A 33 6.34 -5.88 -4.27
C ASN A 33 6.11 -7.36 -3.94
N CYS A 34 5.28 -8.09 -4.70
CA CYS A 34 5.07 -9.52 -4.47
C CYS A 34 6.36 -10.31 -4.77
N GLU A 35 6.98 -10.83 -3.72
CA GLU A 35 8.11 -11.76 -3.80
C GLU A 35 7.68 -13.11 -3.20
N SER A 36 7.98 -14.21 -3.90
CA SER A 36 7.84 -15.57 -3.37
C SER A 36 9.25 -16.13 -3.18
N ALA A 37 9.57 -16.53 -1.95
CA ALA A 37 10.87 -17.05 -1.58
C ALA A 37 10.69 -18.31 -0.71
N ASP A 38 11.48 -19.33 -0.98
CA ASP A 38 11.56 -20.49 -0.11
C ASP A 38 12.26 -20.17 1.23
N LEU A 39 12.16 -21.07 2.21
CA LEU A 39 12.72 -20.86 3.55
C LEU A 39 14.24 -20.65 3.52
N VAL A 40 14.94 -21.38 2.64
CA VAL A 40 16.40 -21.29 2.51
C VAL A 40 16.78 -19.90 2.01
N TYR A 41 16.11 -19.38 0.98
CA TYR A 41 16.33 -18.03 0.47
C TYR A 41 16.01 -16.97 1.54
N ARG A 42 14.96 -17.18 2.34
CA ARG A 42 14.59 -16.25 3.42
C ARG A 42 15.65 -16.15 4.51
N GLU A 43 16.30 -17.26 4.86
CA GLU A 43 17.38 -17.30 5.84
C GLU A 43 18.65 -16.56 5.35
N HIS A 44 18.83 -16.45 4.03
CA HIS A 44 19.98 -15.80 3.40
C HIS A 44 19.72 -14.37 2.89
N LEU A 45 18.56 -13.77 3.19
CA LEU A 45 18.19 -12.40 2.76
C LEU A 45 19.11 -11.30 3.33
N GLY A 46 20.00 -11.63 4.26
CA GLY A 46 20.96 -10.70 4.85
C GLY A 46 20.24 -9.50 5.48
N HIS A 47 20.55 -8.29 5.00
CA HIS A 47 19.95 -7.04 5.47
C HIS A 47 18.66 -6.63 4.75
N LYS A 48 18.21 -7.38 3.72
CA LYS A 48 17.01 -7.02 2.96
C LYS A 48 15.77 -7.37 3.77
N LEU A 49 14.89 -6.39 3.99
CA LEU A 49 13.62 -6.62 4.66
C LEU A 49 12.73 -7.55 3.82
N PRO A 50 12.07 -8.54 4.45
CA PRO A 50 11.02 -9.33 3.82
C PRO A 50 9.95 -8.46 3.13
N ALA A 51 9.41 -8.94 2.01
CA ALA A 51 8.44 -8.22 1.20
C ALA A 51 7.20 -7.81 2.01
N GLU A 52 6.74 -8.67 2.92
CA GLU A 52 5.62 -8.37 3.82
C GLU A 52 5.88 -7.16 4.71
N TYR A 53 7.13 -6.91 5.14
CA TYR A 53 7.47 -5.74 5.93
C TYR A 53 7.64 -4.50 5.06
N ARG A 54 8.22 -4.65 3.87
CA ARG A 54 8.35 -3.56 2.89
C ARG A 54 6.99 -3.02 2.44
N VAL A 55 5.95 -3.85 2.39
CA VAL A 55 4.59 -3.45 2.02
C VAL A 55 3.79 -3.01 3.24
N ASN A 56 3.67 -3.87 4.26
CA ASN A 56 2.71 -3.63 5.32
C ASN A 56 3.13 -2.50 6.27
N VAL A 57 4.43 -2.35 6.55
CA VAL A 57 4.90 -1.33 7.50
C VAL A 57 4.68 0.09 6.94
N PRO A 58 5.08 0.42 5.70
CA PRO A 58 4.75 1.72 5.12
C PRO A 58 3.25 1.99 5.03
N LEU A 59 2.45 1.03 4.56
CA LEU A 59 1.00 1.22 4.41
C LEU A 59 0.28 1.51 5.73
N ARG A 60 0.75 0.96 6.85
CA ARG A 60 0.24 1.28 8.20
C ARG A 60 0.47 2.75 8.61
N ASN A 61 1.45 3.41 8.00
CA ASN A 61 1.78 4.82 8.27
C ASN A 61 1.11 5.79 7.29
N VAL A 62 0.45 5.29 6.23
CA VAL A 62 -0.29 6.10 5.26
C VAL A 62 -1.75 6.20 5.70
N ALA A 63 -2.19 7.39 6.09
CA ALA A 63 -3.54 7.59 6.63
C ALA A 63 -4.63 7.28 5.59
N GLU A 64 -4.35 7.62 4.32
CA GLU A 64 -5.22 7.39 3.18
C GLU A 64 -5.52 5.89 3.00
N PHE A 65 -4.51 5.03 3.15
CA PHE A 65 -4.67 3.58 3.09
C PHE A 65 -5.67 3.09 4.14
N GLY A 66 -5.50 3.54 5.39
CA GLY A 66 -6.39 3.18 6.49
C GLY A 66 -7.84 3.62 6.26
N SER A 67 -8.03 4.81 5.66
CA SER A 67 -9.35 5.34 5.29
C SER A 67 -10.01 4.51 4.18
N ILE A 68 -9.29 4.24 3.10
CA ILE A 68 -9.80 3.54 1.90
C ILE A 68 -10.18 2.08 2.21
N PHE A 69 -9.37 1.39 3.01
CA PHE A 69 -9.61 -0.01 3.39
C PHE A 69 -10.37 -0.15 4.71
N ARG A 70 -10.79 0.96 5.33
CA ARG A 70 -11.55 0.99 6.59
C ARG A 70 -10.89 0.13 7.68
N CYS A 71 -9.59 0.36 7.90
CA CYS A 71 -8.83 -0.34 8.93
C CYS A 71 -9.24 0.18 10.32
N ASP A 72 -10.21 -0.49 10.94
CA ASP A 72 -10.93 -0.11 12.16
C ASP A 72 -10.16 -0.31 13.49
N GLY A 73 -8.83 -0.32 13.46
CA GLY A 73 -8.00 -0.53 14.66
C GLY A 73 -7.99 -1.98 15.19
N VAL A 74 -8.97 -2.80 14.80
CA VAL A 74 -9.06 -4.23 15.12
C VAL A 74 -8.24 -5.05 14.12
N SER A 75 -8.19 -4.63 12.86
CA SER A 75 -7.34 -5.28 11.87
C SER A 75 -5.85 -5.11 12.18
N ASN A 76 -5.03 -6.10 11.82
CA ASN A 76 -3.57 -6.03 11.96
C ASN A 76 -2.95 -4.81 11.26
N MET A 77 -3.63 -4.27 10.25
CA MET A 77 -3.21 -3.07 9.50
C MET A 77 -3.73 -1.76 10.12
N GLY A 78 -4.84 -1.81 10.87
CA GLY A 78 -5.37 -0.65 11.61
C GLY A 78 -4.77 -0.49 13.00
N ARG A 79 -4.19 -1.57 13.55
CA ARG A 79 -3.54 -1.55 14.86
C ARG A 79 -2.31 -0.66 14.83
N ARG A 80 -2.44 0.53 15.41
CA ARG A 80 -1.33 1.46 15.58
C ARG A 80 -0.32 0.88 16.57
N VAL A 81 0.93 0.76 16.13
CA VAL A 81 2.07 0.41 17.02
C VAL A 81 2.58 1.65 17.76
N SER A 82 2.25 2.84 17.26
CA SER A 82 2.59 4.16 17.81
C SER A 82 1.42 5.11 17.62
N ASP A 83 1.19 6.02 18.57
CA ASP A 83 0.12 7.03 18.49
C ASP A 83 0.26 7.96 17.27
N ARG A 84 1.49 8.08 16.74
CA ARG A 84 1.82 8.92 15.58
C ARG A 84 2.41 8.09 14.43
N PRO A 85 1.96 8.31 13.18
CA PRO A 85 2.60 7.74 12.00
C PRO A 85 4.03 8.29 11.84
N CYS A 86 4.92 7.44 11.33
CA CYS A 86 6.28 7.82 10.97
C CYS A 86 6.28 8.48 9.59
N PHE A 87 6.92 9.63 9.48
CA PHE A 87 7.09 10.35 8.21
C PHE A 87 8.56 10.39 7.83
N VAL A 88 8.85 10.21 6.55
CA VAL A 88 10.18 10.48 5.99
C VAL A 88 10.23 11.94 5.61
N VAL A 89 11.14 12.70 6.22
CA VAL A 89 11.42 14.07 5.80
C VAL A 89 12.28 13.99 4.55
N LEU A 90 11.71 14.35 3.39
CA LEU A 90 12.50 14.49 2.17
C LEU A 90 13.32 15.77 2.29
N PRO A 91 14.62 15.75 1.95
CA PRO A 91 15.42 16.96 1.89
C PRO A 91 14.85 17.90 0.81
N ASP A 92 14.84 19.20 1.08
CA ASP A 92 14.47 20.22 0.10
C ASP A 92 15.43 20.11 -1.09
N THR A 93 14.90 19.66 -2.24
CA THR A 93 15.62 19.60 -3.52
C THR A 93 15.54 20.92 -4.26
#